data_AF-A0A5N5HYG5-F1
#
_entry.id   AF-A0A5N5HYG5-F1
#
_cell.length_a   1.000
_cell.length_b   1.000
_cell.length_c   1.000
_cell.angle_alpha   90.00
_cell.angle_beta   90.00
_cell.angle_gamma   90.00
#
_symmetry.space_group_name_H-M   'P 1'
#
loop_
_entity.id
_entity.type
_entity.pdbx_description
1 polymer ?
#
loop_
_entity_poly.entity_id
_entity_poly.type
_entity_poly.pdbx_seq_one_letter_code
_entity_poly.pdbx_strand_id
1 'polypeptide(L)'
;MEMDNRTMKELSASGLDNAMSLCIQYPRAAQGKTDKFELKSSLLHHIPKYHGLSMEDPNKHLKEFEVVCSSMTPINVDGNILKMKAFPFSLMEKAKD
;
A
#
# COMPACT_ATOMS: atom_id res chain seq x y z
N MET A 1 -28.81 -29.73 -27.02
CA MET A 1 -28.59 -29.12 -25.69
C MET A 1 -27.30 -29.72 -25.17
N GLU A 2 -26.21 -28.95 -25.17
CA GLU A 2 -24.89 -29.43 -24.77
C GLU A 2 -24.85 -29.48 -23.25
N MET A 3 -24.67 -30.67 -22.67
CA MET A 3 -24.60 -30.86 -21.24
C MET A 3 -23.19 -30.51 -20.82
N ASP A 4 -22.99 -29.40 -20.13
CA ASP A 4 -21.70 -28.91 -19.65
C ASP A 4 -21.10 -29.96 -18.69
N ASN A 5 -20.32 -30.89 -19.23
CA ASN A 5 -19.71 -32.02 -18.53
C ASN A 5 -18.36 -31.65 -17.93
N ARG A 6 -18.30 -30.49 -17.25
CA ARG A 6 -17.15 -30.10 -16.44
C ARG A 6 -17.11 -30.89 -15.14
N THR A 7 -15.95 -31.43 -14.83
CA THR A 7 -15.69 -32.11 -13.56
C THR A 7 -15.69 -31.11 -12.40
N MET A 8 -16.04 -31.56 -11.17
CA MET A 8 -16.03 -30.74 -9.96
C MET A 8 -14.69 -30.01 -9.72
N LYS A 9 -13.58 -30.60 -10.18
CA LYS A 9 -12.24 -29.97 -10.17
C LYS A 9 -12.14 -28.78 -11.12
N GLU A 10 -12.73 -28.86 -12.32
CA GLU A 10 -12.72 -27.78 -13.32
C GLU A 10 -13.57 -26.59 -12.90
N LEU A 11 -14.71 -26.83 -12.24
CA LEU A 11 -15.55 -25.77 -11.66
C LEU A 11 -14.84 -25.01 -10.52
N SER A 12 -13.95 -25.69 -9.79
CA SER A 12 -13.15 -25.08 -8.72
C SER A 12 -11.99 -24.24 -9.28
N ALA A 13 -11.51 -24.55 -10.48
CA ALA A 13 -10.44 -23.81 -11.15
C ALA A 13 -10.94 -22.54 -11.84
N SER A 14 -12.18 -22.54 -12.36
CA SER A 14 -12.79 -21.40 -13.07
C SER A 14 -13.30 -20.27 -12.15
N GLY A 15 -13.07 -20.35 -10.85
CA GLY A 15 -13.33 -19.27 -9.88
C GLY A 15 -12.05 -18.58 -9.38
N LEU A 16 -10.88 -19.05 -9.82
CA LEU A 16 -9.58 -18.57 -9.34
C LEU A 16 -8.86 -17.65 -10.33
N ASP A 17 -9.40 -17.42 -11.53
CA ASP A 17 -8.96 -16.33 -12.40
C ASP A 17 -9.31 -14.95 -11.83
N ASN A 18 -10.21 -14.92 -10.83
CA ASN A 18 -10.67 -13.72 -10.15
C ASN A 18 -10.54 -13.86 -8.62
N ALA A 19 -9.48 -14.54 -8.16
CA ALA A 19 -8.99 -14.29 -6.81
C ALA A 19 -8.55 -12.83 -6.77
N MET A 20 -9.46 -11.92 -6.39
CA MET A 20 -9.08 -10.56 -6.02
C MET A 20 -7.99 -10.74 -4.98
N SER A 21 -6.79 -10.33 -5.38
CA SER A 21 -5.65 -10.36 -4.49
C SER A 21 -6.05 -9.55 -3.26
N LEU A 22 -6.10 -10.19 -2.09
CA LEU A 22 -6.31 -9.51 -0.79
C LEU A 22 -5.20 -8.49 -0.48
N CYS A 23 -4.25 -8.29 -1.41
CA CYS A 23 -3.20 -7.31 -1.31
C CYS A 23 -3.62 -5.97 -1.92
N ILE A 24 -3.01 -4.92 -1.38
CA ILE A 24 -3.14 -3.57 -1.92
C ILE A 24 -2.53 -3.55 -3.33
N GLN A 25 -3.37 -3.31 -4.34
CA GLN A 25 -2.89 -3.01 -5.68
C GLN A 25 -2.35 -1.58 -5.72
N TYR A 26 -1.06 -1.44 -5.97
CA TYR A 26 -0.45 -0.14 -6.22
C TYR A 26 -0.80 0.31 -7.65
N PRO A 27 -1.14 1.59 -7.88
CA PRO A 27 -1.34 2.11 -9.22
C PRO A 27 -0.03 2.05 -10.01
N ARG A 28 -0.14 2.10 -11.34
CA ARG A 28 1.02 2.21 -12.21
C ARG A 28 1.77 3.51 -11.91
N ALA A 29 3.10 3.43 -11.83
CA ALA A 29 3.95 4.61 -11.64
C ALA A 29 3.73 5.65 -12.75
N ALA A 30 3.87 6.93 -12.38
CA ALA A 30 3.88 8.04 -13.31
C ALA A 30 4.97 7.86 -14.39
N GLN A 31 4.77 8.50 -15.54
CA GLN A 31 5.71 8.42 -16.66
C GLN A 31 7.12 8.87 -16.21
N GLY A 32 8.13 8.05 -16.48
CA GLY A 32 9.52 8.33 -16.08
C GLY A 32 9.84 8.03 -14.62
N LYS A 33 8.91 7.43 -13.86
CA LYS A 33 9.12 6.97 -12.47
C LYS A 33 9.08 5.45 -12.38
N THR A 34 9.69 4.90 -11.32
CA THR A 34 9.64 3.47 -10.98
C THR A 34 8.78 3.20 -9.75
N ASP A 35 8.02 2.12 -9.80
CA ASP A 35 7.32 1.47 -8.68
C ASP A 35 8.16 0.35 -8.03
N LYS A 36 9.25 -0.05 -8.68
CA LYS A 36 10.22 -1.03 -8.19
C LYS A 36 11.28 -0.35 -7.34
N PHE A 37 11.08 -0.36 -6.03
CA PHE A 37 12.03 0.14 -5.04
C PHE A 37 11.79 -0.52 -3.68
N GLU A 38 12.78 -0.40 -2.80
CA GLU A 38 12.68 -0.77 -1.39
C GLU A 38 12.59 0.48 -0.51
N LEU A 39 11.82 0.39 0.58
CA LEU A 39 11.79 1.46 1.58
C LEU A 39 13.10 1.45 2.36
N LYS A 40 13.83 2.57 2.32
CA LYS A 40 15.06 2.73 3.10
C LYS A 40 14.74 2.77 4.59
N SER A 41 15.56 2.11 5.41
CA SER A 41 15.44 2.17 6.87
C SER A 41 15.51 3.60 7.41
N SER A 42 16.32 4.47 6.79
CA SER A 42 16.38 5.89 7.14
C SER A 42 15.01 6.55 7.05
N LEU A 43 14.26 6.34 5.98
CA LEU A 43 12.88 6.84 5.85
C LEU A 43 11.99 6.29 6.96
N LEU A 44 12.05 4.98 7.24
CA LEU A 44 11.21 4.34 8.26
C LEU A 44 11.40 4.93 9.67
N HIS A 45 12.62 5.35 10.00
CA HIS A 45 12.93 6.02 11.27
C HIS A 45 12.38 7.45 11.35
N HIS A 46 12.22 8.14 10.22
CA HIS A 46 11.69 9.50 10.16
C HIS A 46 10.17 9.56 10.02
N ILE A 47 9.50 8.46 9.66
CA ILE A 47 8.04 8.43 9.55
C ILE A 47 7.40 8.70 10.92
N PRO A 48 6.53 9.72 11.05
CA PRO A 48 5.81 10.01 12.29
C PRO A 48 4.92 8.83 12.67
N LYS A 49 4.70 8.63 13.96
CA LYS A 49 3.88 7.54 14.51
C LYS A 49 2.53 8.10 14.96
N TYR A 50 1.46 7.41 14.59
CA TYR A 50 0.09 7.71 14.97
C TYR A 50 -0.50 6.50 15.68
N HIS A 51 -0.89 6.66 16.93
CA HIS A 51 -1.35 5.58 17.81
C HIS A 51 -2.88 5.46 17.85
N GLY A 52 -3.61 6.42 17.24
CA GLY A 52 -5.07 6.46 17.26
C GLY A 52 -5.63 6.96 18.59
N LEU A 53 -4.87 7.79 19.31
CA LEU A 53 -5.31 8.37 20.57
C LEU A 53 -6.20 9.59 20.33
N SER A 54 -7.17 9.85 21.21
CA SER A 54 -8.06 11.01 21.11
C SER A 54 -7.35 12.37 21.19
N MET A 55 -6.10 12.40 21.66
CA MET A 55 -5.27 13.61 21.71
C MET A 55 -4.41 13.81 20.45
N GLU A 56 -4.28 12.79 19.60
CA GLU A 56 -3.53 12.90 18.35
C GLU A 56 -4.44 13.46 17.24
N ASP A 57 -3.95 14.47 16.52
CA ASP A 57 -4.67 15.05 15.39
C ASP A 57 -4.33 14.29 14.09
N PRO A 58 -5.30 13.61 13.44
CA PRO A 58 -5.07 12.90 12.19
C PRO A 58 -4.55 13.80 11.06
N ASN A 59 -5.01 15.06 10.99
CA ASN A 59 -4.60 15.99 9.94
C ASN A 59 -3.17 16.46 10.14
N LYS A 60 -2.78 16.68 11.40
CA LYS A 60 -1.39 16.99 11.75
C LYS A 60 -0.47 15.83 11.36
N HIS A 61 -0.86 14.59 11.68
CA HIS A 61 -0.11 13.39 11.29
C HIS A 61 0.08 13.30 9.77
N LEU A 62 -1.01 13.47 9.00
CA LEU A 62 -0.93 13.41 7.53
C LEU A 62 0.00 14.47 6.95
N LYS A 63 -0.02 15.71 7.48
CA LYS A 63 0.89 16.78 7.05
C LYS A 63 2.35 16.44 7.34
N GLU A 64 2.65 15.98 8.55
CA GLU A 64 4.02 15.59 8.93
C GLU A 64 4.50 14.40 8.10
N PHE A 65 3.64 13.40 7.89
CA PHE A 65 3.92 12.23 7.04
C PHE A 65 4.22 12.62 5.60
N GLU A 66 3.43 13.53 5.03
CA GLU A 66 3.62 14.03 3.67
C GLU A 66 4.97 14.75 3.51
N VAL A 67 5.34 15.60 4.47
CA VAL A 67 6.62 16.33 4.47
C VAL A 67 7.80 15.35 4.52
N VAL A 68 7.76 14.36 5.41
CA VAL A 68 8.81 13.34 5.54
C VAL A 68 8.94 12.53 4.26
N CYS A 69 7.83 12.00 3.73
CA CYS A 69 7.88 11.20 2.50
C CYS A 69 8.39 12.03 1.31
N SER A 70 7.93 13.28 1.16
CA SER A 70 8.30 14.11 0.02
C SER A 70 9.78 14.54 0.06
N SER A 71 10.33 14.80 1.25
CA SER A 71 11.75 15.18 1.39
C SER A 71 12.73 14.04 1.14
N MET A 72 12.31 12.80 1.35
CA MET A 72 13.16 11.61 1.21
C MET A 72 12.85 10.76 -0.02
N THR A 73 11.89 11.19 -0.87
CA THR A 73 11.54 10.49 -2.11
C THR A 73 12.65 10.68 -3.16
N PRO A 74 13.26 9.58 -3.66
CA PRO A 74 14.23 9.67 -4.74
C PRO A 74 13.61 10.18 -6.04
N ILE A 75 14.39 10.90 -6.86
CA ILE A 75 13.93 11.47 -8.15
C ILE A 75 13.38 10.41 -9.10
N ASN A 76 13.90 9.19 -9.06
CA ASN A 76 13.44 8.09 -9.92
C ASN A 76 12.18 7.40 -9.39
N VAL A 77 11.78 7.61 -8.14
CA VAL A 77 10.66 6.90 -7.49
C VAL A 77 9.37 7.72 -7.62
N ASP A 78 8.25 7.01 -7.80
CA ASP A 78 6.93 7.59 -7.69
C ASP A 78 6.61 7.89 -6.22
N GLY A 79 6.51 9.18 -5.88
CA GLY A 79 6.29 9.63 -4.50
C GLY A 79 4.94 9.19 -3.93
N ASN A 80 3.91 9.00 -4.76
CA ASN A 80 2.62 8.52 -4.29
C ASN A 80 2.69 7.03 -3.94
N ILE A 81 3.35 6.23 -4.77
CA ILE A 81 3.58 4.80 -4.47
C ILE A 81 4.44 4.66 -3.21
N LEU A 82 5.47 5.51 -3.04
CA LEU A 82 6.28 5.55 -1.82
C LEU A 82 5.44 5.88 -0.59
N LYS A 83 4.62 6.93 -0.64
CA LYS A 83 3.69 7.29 0.44
C LYS A 83 2.77 6.11 0.77
N MET A 84 2.18 5.45 -0.22
CA MET A 84 1.31 4.30 0.02
C MET A 84 2.04 3.11 0.65
N LYS A 85 3.28 2.82 0.24
CA LYS A 85 4.09 1.76 0.87
C LYS A 85 4.56 2.14 2.27
N ALA A 86 4.82 3.41 2.52
CA ALA A 86 5.31 3.94 3.80
C ALA A 86 4.19 4.11 4.84
N PHE A 87 2.95 4.37 4.42
CA PHE A 87 1.84 4.69 5.30
C PHE A 87 1.54 3.65 6.40
N PRO A 88 1.58 2.33 6.13
CA PRO A 88 1.41 1.32 7.18
C PRO A 88 2.44 1.39 8.31
N PHE A 89 3.64 1.93 8.03
CA PHE A 89 4.69 2.13 9.05
C PHE A 89 4.47 3.38 9.91
N SER A 90 3.51 4.22 9.53
CA SER A 90 3.11 5.42 10.29
C SER A 90 2.07 5.11 11.36
N LEU A 91 1.33 4.01 11.22
CA LEU A 91 0.27 3.61 12.14
C LEU A 91 0.82 2.70 13.24
N MET A 92 0.35 2.89 14.47
CA MET A 92 0.71 2.15 15.68
C MET A 92 -0.54 1.85 16.50
N GLU A 93 -0.46 0.83 17.35
CA GLU A 93 -1.50 0.46 18.32
C GLU A 93 -2.91 0.46 17.71
N LYS A 94 -3.83 1.27 18.24
CA LYS A 94 -5.24 1.33 17.82
C LYS A 94 -5.42 1.80 16.38
N ALA A 95 -4.41 2.43 15.78
CA ALA A 95 -4.46 2.86 14.39
C ALA A 95 -4.07 1.75 13.40
N LYS A 96 -3.56 0.60 13.86
CA LYS A 96 -3.19 -0.53 12.98
C LYS A 96 -4.35 -1.48 12.68
N ASP A 97 -5.35 -1.52 13.55
CA ASP A 97 -6.53 -2.38 13.44
C ASP A 97 -7.60 -1.74 12.56
#